data_AF-A0A1T5GC69-F1
#
_entry.id   AF-A0A1T5GC69-F1
#
_cell.length_a   1.000
_cell.length_b   1.000
_cell.length_c   1.000
_cell.angle_alpha   90.00
_cell.angle_beta   90.00
_cell.angle_gamma   90.00
#
_symmetry.space_group_name_H-M   'P 1'
#
loop_
_entity.id
_entity.type
_entity.pdbx_description
1 polymer ?
#
loop_
_entity_poly.entity_id
_entity_poly.type
_entity_poly.pdbx_seq_one_letter_code
_entity_poly.pdbx_strand_id
1 'polypeptide(L)'
;MKKLLVVTSILSLTYIDAQVGINTTSPTRTLHVQGNLRVANLQNVSEDAAFDRILVSDTNGNVDYASRSSFLPNTGVGAVDKESYSEIYNNTSANGLPDRRLKCGKFFFIFDTGTDSNVKLGLNEKPAASVNIYMNMEQNWNNGFQFYQGTNATNGVDAPFTFTTSNYDVAQEFKSARLDSYEQNVMTFQYPGDADIYRLTIYKVQHTGTSYDFVSACEKF
;
A
#
# COMPACT_ATOMS: atom_id res chain seq x y z
N MET A 1 6.70 -4.00 -75.77
CA MET A 1 7.90 -4.25 -74.93
C MET A 1 8.20 -3.08 -73.99
N LYS A 2 8.32 -1.82 -74.45
CA LYS A 2 8.60 -0.66 -73.56
C LYS A 2 7.54 -0.41 -72.46
N LYS A 3 6.25 -0.57 -72.77
CA LYS A 3 5.15 -0.39 -71.79
C LYS A 3 5.10 -1.49 -70.72
N LEU A 4 5.53 -2.71 -71.04
CA LEU A 4 5.56 -3.84 -70.10
C LEU A 4 6.72 -3.69 -69.10
N LEU A 5 7.86 -3.17 -69.56
CA LEU A 5 9.06 -2.93 -68.75
C LEU A 5 8.89 -1.77 -67.75
N VAL A 6 8.07 -0.77 -68.11
CA VAL A 6 7.71 0.34 -67.20
C VAL A 6 6.75 -0.15 -66.11
N VAL A 7 5.78 -1.01 -66.43
CA VAL A 7 4.84 -1.56 -65.45
C VAL A 7 5.54 -2.48 -64.45
N THR A 8 6.45 -3.36 -64.90
CA THR A 8 7.24 -4.20 -63.98
C THR A 8 8.23 -3.40 -63.13
N SER A 9 8.79 -2.31 -63.65
CA SER A 9 9.67 -1.42 -62.88
C SER A 9 8.93 -0.56 -61.84
N ILE A 10 7.64 -0.28 -62.05
CA ILE A 10 6.77 0.41 -61.08
C ILE A 10 6.26 -0.57 -60.02
N LEU A 11 5.99 -1.83 -60.39
CA LEU A 11 5.55 -2.89 -59.47
C LEU A 11 6.67 -3.39 -58.53
N SER A 12 7.94 -3.26 -58.92
CA SER A 12 9.09 -3.57 -58.05
C SER A 12 9.40 -2.45 -57.05
N LEU A 13 8.97 -1.22 -57.31
CA LEU A 13 9.09 -0.08 -56.39
C LEU A 13 8.03 -0.11 -55.27
N THR A 14 6.96 -0.91 -55.41
CA THR A 14 5.89 -1.02 -54.41
C THR A 14 6.15 -2.08 -53.32
N TYR A 15 7.31 -2.73 -53.33
CA TYR A 15 7.73 -3.74 -52.35
C TYR A 15 8.83 -3.26 -51.39
N ILE A 16 9.08 -1.95 -51.34
CA ILE A 16 9.98 -1.39 -50.34
C ILE A 16 9.14 -1.21 -49.08
N ASP A 17 9.38 -2.06 -48.07
CA ASP A 17 8.81 -1.86 -46.74
C ASP A 17 9.05 -0.39 -46.34
N ALA A 18 8.01 0.31 -45.87
CA ALA A 18 8.06 1.72 -45.53
C ALA A 18 8.83 1.97 -44.21
N GLN A 19 10.06 1.47 -44.15
CA GLN A 19 10.96 1.55 -43.01
C GLN A 19 11.90 2.76 -43.16
N VAL A 20 12.09 3.49 -42.06
CA VAL A 20 13.02 4.59 -41.95
C VAL A 20 14.18 4.17 -41.06
N GLY A 21 15.34 3.93 -41.67
CA GLY A 21 16.60 3.72 -40.97
C GLY A 21 17.39 5.03 -40.86
N ILE A 22 17.76 5.43 -39.65
CA ILE A 22 18.72 6.52 -39.41
C ILE A 22 20.02 5.90 -38.95
N ASN A 23 21.09 6.11 -39.74
CA ASN A 23 22.41 5.53 -39.51
C ASN A 23 22.42 3.97 -39.48
N THR A 24 21.51 3.35 -40.23
CA THR A 24 21.46 1.90 -40.43
C THR A 24 20.85 1.58 -41.80
N THR A 25 21.43 0.61 -42.51
CA THR A 25 20.92 0.11 -43.80
C THR A 25 20.01 -1.11 -43.65
N SER A 26 19.93 -1.66 -42.44
CA SER A 26 19.14 -2.85 -42.10
C SER A 26 18.22 -2.53 -40.92
N PRO A 27 17.19 -1.68 -41.11
CA PRO A 27 16.21 -1.39 -40.07
C PRO A 27 15.48 -2.66 -39.64
N THR A 28 15.30 -2.84 -38.32
CA THR A 28 14.62 -3.99 -37.72
C THR A 28 13.20 -3.65 -37.26
N ARG A 29 12.83 -2.37 -37.29
CA ARG A 29 11.49 -1.82 -37.03
C ARG A 29 11.19 -0.71 -38.03
N THR A 30 9.92 -0.31 -38.13
CA THR A 30 9.45 0.77 -39.02
C THR A 30 10.26 2.06 -38.88
N LEU A 31 10.68 2.40 -37.66
CA LEU A 31 11.68 3.43 -37.41
C LEU A 31 12.82 2.81 -36.59
N HIS A 32 14.02 2.80 -37.14
CA HIS A 32 15.23 2.35 -36.44
C HIS A 32 16.27 3.46 -36.46
N VAL A 33 16.59 4.02 -35.29
CA VAL A 33 17.62 5.03 -35.11
C VAL A 33 18.82 4.39 -34.41
N GLN A 34 19.95 4.26 -35.12
CA GLN A 34 21.22 3.90 -34.48
C GLN A 34 21.89 5.16 -33.93
N GLY A 35 21.35 5.65 -32.80
CA GLY A 35 21.76 6.89 -32.16
C GLY A 35 20.73 7.35 -31.10
N ASN A 36 20.71 8.65 -30.81
CA ASN A 36 19.79 9.22 -29.82
C ASN A 36 18.47 9.66 -30.47
N LEU A 37 17.35 9.39 -29.79
CA LEU A 37 16.01 9.88 -30.16
C LEU A 37 15.57 10.96 -29.17
N ARG A 38 15.14 12.12 -29.68
CA ARG A 38 14.43 13.16 -28.91
C ARG A 38 13.06 13.40 -29.52
N VAL A 39 12.01 13.24 -28.73
CA VAL A 39 10.65 13.61 -29.10
C VAL A 39 10.36 15.00 -28.54
N ALA A 40 10.12 15.98 -29.41
CA ALA A 40 10.00 17.38 -29.00
C ALA A 40 8.78 17.65 -28.11
N ASN A 41 7.66 16.98 -28.39
CA ASN A 41 6.37 17.19 -27.72
C ASN A 41 5.83 15.86 -27.16
N LEU A 42 6.51 15.30 -26.16
CA LEU A 42 5.99 14.15 -25.43
C LEU A 42 5.10 14.64 -24.28
N GLN A 43 3.79 14.42 -24.39
CA GLN A 43 2.84 14.81 -23.35
C GLN A 43 2.91 13.82 -22.18
N ASN A 44 3.03 14.33 -20.95
CA ASN A 44 2.82 13.52 -19.76
C ASN A 44 1.31 13.32 -19.56
N VAL A 45 0.88 12.07 -19.60
CA VAL A 45 -0.51 11.63 -19.35
C VAL A 45 -0.57 10.58 -18.23
N SER A 46 0.45 10.49 -17.37
CA SER A 46 0.51 9.51 -16.28
C SER A 46 -0.64 9.66 -15.27
N GLU A 47 -1.17 10.88 -15.12
CA GLU A 47 -2.30 11.19 -14.23
C GLU A 47 -3.67 11.04 -14.90
N ASP A 48 -3.71 10.86 -16.23
CA ASP A 48 -4.97 10.60 -16.94
C ASP A 48 -5.37 9.14 -16.72
N ALA A 49 -6.46 8.92 -15.98
CA ALA A 49 -7.00 7.59 -15.71
C ALA A 49 -7.49 6.87 -16.98
N ALA A 50 -7.79 7.59 -18.06
CA ALA A 50 -8.20 7.01 -19.34
C ALA A 50 -7.01 6.49 -20.17
N PHE A 51 -5.76 6.82 -19.82
CA PHE A 51 -4.59 6.40 -20.57
C PHE A 51 -3.95 5.13 -19.97
N ASP A 52 -4.08 4.01 -20.66
CA ASP A 52 -3.70 2.68 -20.18
C ASP A 52 -2.31 2.21 -20.63
N ARG A 53 -1.49 3.10 -21.22
CA ARG A 53 -0.17 2.75 -21.77
C ARG A 53 0.95 3.50 -21.05
N ILE A 54 2.01 2.77 -20.70
CA ILE A 54 3.22 3.31 -20.08
C ILE A 54 4.36 3.13 -21.08
N LEU A 55 5.09 4.21 -21.38
CA LEU A 55 6.25 4.16 -22.26
C LEU A 55 7.35 3.30 -21.61
N VAL A 56 7.82 2.29 -22.34
CA VAL A 56 8.86 1.37 -21.86
C VAL A 56 9.95 1.19 -22.91
N SER A 57 11.11 0.71 -22.46
CA SER A 57 12.17 0.24 -23.33
C SER A 57 12.59 -1.19 -22.99
N ASP A 58 12.97 -1.98 -23.99
CA ASP A 58 13.51 -3.33 -23.78
C ASP A 58 15.05 -3.39 -23.93
N THR A 59 15.63 -4.57 -23.72
CA THR A 59 17.08 -4.80 -23.83
C THR A 59 17.63 -4.67 -25.25
N ASN A 60 16.77 -4.68 -26.27
CA ASN A 60 17.14 -4.47 -27.67
C ASN A 60 17.07 -2.98 -28.06
N GLY A 61 16.76 -2.08 -27.12
CA GLY A 61 16.64 -0.65 -27.36
C GLY A 61 15.33 -0.24 -28.05
N ASN A 62 14.33 -1.12 -28.08
CA ASN A 62 13.02 -0.79 -28.62
C ASN A 62 12.27 0.12 -27.66
N VAL A 63 11.62 1.16 -28.18
CA VAL A 63 10.69 2.01 -27.43
C VAL A 63 9.27 1.58 -27.77
N ASP A 64 8.48 1.18 -26.78
CA ASP A 64 7.12 0.65 -26.95
C ASP A 64 6.24 1.02 -25.74
N TYR A 65 5.10 0.36 -25.57
CA TYR A 65 4.28 0.49 -24.37
C TYR A 65 4.06 -0.83 -23.63
N ALA A 66 3.93 -0.73 -22.32
CA ALA A 66 3.32 -1.75 -21.47
C ALA A 66 1.94 -1.26 -20.99
N SER A 67 1.00 -2.17 -20.78
CA SER A 67 -0.31 -1.78 -20.25
C SER A 67 -0.18 -1.38 -18.78
N ARG A 68 -0.93 -0.37 -18.33
CA ARG A 68 -0.98 0.01 -16.91
C ARG A 68 -1.35 -1.18 -16.03
N SER A 69 -2.20 -2.07 -16.54
CA SER A 69 -2.61 -3.30 -15.86
C SER A 69 -1.47 -4.30 -15.63
N SER A 70 -0.41 -4.30 -16.43
CA SER A 70 0.72 -5.23 -16.23
C SER A 70 1.59 -4.86 -15.03
N PHE A 71 1.41 -3.65 -14.48
CA PHE A 71 2.06 -3.18 -13.25
C PHE A 71 1.16 -3.28 -12.02
N LEU A 72 -0.12 -3.62 -12.21
CA LEU A 72 -0.99 -3.93 -11.08
C LEU A 72 -0.58 -5.29 -10.50
N PRO A 73 -0.78 -5.50 -9.19
CA PRO A 73 -0.60 -6.82 -8.59
C PRO A 73 -1.42 -7.88 -9.34
N ASN A 74 -0.85 -9.07 -9.52
CA ASN A 74 -1.56 -10.24 -10.05
C ASN A 74 -2.83 -10.47 -9.21
N THR A 75 -3.95 -10.96 -9.76
CA THR A 75 -5.23 -11.22 -9.08
C THR A 75 -5.43 -12.68 -8.60
N GLY A 76 -4.40 -13.55 -8.66
CA GLY A 76 -4.42 -14.94 -8.16
C GLY A 76 -4.30 -15.13 -6.64
N VAL A 77 -4.25 -16.35 -6.10
CA VAL A 77 -4.00 -16.55 -4.66
C VAL A 77 -2.59 -16.01 -4.32
N GLY A 78 -2.50 -14.97 -3.47
CA GLY A 78 -1.27 -14.18 -3.23
C GLY A 78 -1.27 -12.77 -3.87
N ALA A 79 -2.37 -12.42 -4.54
CA ALA A 79 -2.74 -11.13 -5.14
C ALA A 79 -3.24 -10.05 -4.20
N VAL A 80 -3.19 -10.30 -2.90
CA VAL A 80 -3.80 -9.38 -1.95
C VAL A 80 -3.09 -8.04 -2.07
N ASP A 81 -3.85 -7.00 -2.41
CA ASP A 81 -3.41 -5.62 -2.38
C ASP A 81 -3.02 -5.32 -0.94
N LYS A 82 -1.75 -5.58 -0.62
CA LYS A 82 -1.24 -5.32 0.71
C LYS A 82 -1.04 -3.82 0.84
N GLU A 83 -1.96 -3.18 1.51
CA GLU A 83 -1.78 -1.80 1.92
C GLU A 83 -1.03 -1.79 3.26
N SER A 84 0.02 -0.99 3.36
CA SER A 84 0.79 -0.82 4.59
C SER A 84 0.86 0.67 4.94
N TYR A 85 0.33 1.00 6.10
CA TYR A 85 0.32 2.36 6.64
C TYR A 85 1.19 2.38 7.90
N SER A 86 2.10 3.34 8.00
CA SER A 86 2.98 3.46 9.17
C SER A 86 2.92 4.86 9.77
N GLU A 87 2.95 4.94 11.09
CA GLU A 87 3.12 6.17 11.86
C GLU A 87 4.33 6.01 12.77
N ILE A 88 5.29 6.93 12.64
CA ILE A 88 6.51 6.96 13.43
C ILE A 88 6.68 8.37 13.97
N TYR A 89 6.80 8.50 15.29
CA TYR A 89 7.08 9.78 15.91
C TYR A 89 7.97 9.63 17.14
N ASN A 90 8.78 10.66 17.38
CA ASN A 90 9.52 10.83 18.62
C ASN A 90 8.71 11.67 19.62
N ASN A 91 8.82 11.36 20.89
CA ASN A 91 8.23 12.11 22.00
C ASN A 91 9.23 12.25 23.15
N THR A 92 9.18 13.39 23.84
CA THR A 92 9.97 13.60 25.07
C THR A 92 9.30 13.05 26.31
N SER A 93 8.01 12.70 26.19
CA SER A 93 7.22 12.00 27.21
C SER A 93 7.16 10.51 26.90
N ALA A 94 7.10 9.68 27.96
CA ALA A 94 6.82 8.26 27.84
C ALA A 94 5.39 7.97 27.36
N ASN A 95 4.52 8.97 27.35
CA ASN A 95 3.11 8.80 27.02
C ASN A 95 2.85 8.97 25.51
N GLY A 96 1.76 8.39 25.01
CA GLY A 96 1.32 8.55 23.62
C GLY A 96 0.84 9.97 23.29
N LEU A 97 0.64 10.22 22.00
CA LEU A 97 0.06 11.46 21.48
C LEU A 97 -1.23 11.12 20.71
N PRO A 98 -2.43 11.36 21.28
CA PRO A 98 -3.70 11.02 20.63
C PRO A 98 -3.93 11.66 19.26
N ASP A 99 -3.31 12.81 19.00
CA ASP A 99 -3.38 13.49 17.71
C ASP A 99 -2.61 12.75 16.60
N ARG A 100 -1.66 11.88 16.98
CA ARG A 100 -0.93 10.98 16.07
C ARG A 100 -1.77 9.74 15.81
N ARG A 101 -2.69 9.89 14.86
CA ARG A 101 -3.66 8.86 14.47
C ARG A 101 -3.18 8.08 13.25
N LEU A 102 -2.78 6.82 13.44
CA LEU A 102 -2.53 5.89 12.34
C LEU A 102 -3.88 5.49 11.73
N LYS A 103 -4.10 5.77 10.45
CA LYS A 103 -5.29 5.35 9.70
C LYS A 103 -4.94 4.18 8.80
N CYS A 104 -5.79 3.16 8.79
CA CYS A 104 -5.57 1.93 8.02
C CYS A 104 -6.92 1.30 7.66
N GLY A 105 -7.28 1.38 6.39
CA GLY A 105 -8.63 1.03 5.92
C GLY A 105 -9.72 1.72 6.75
N LYS A 106 -10.68 0.93 7.22
CA LYS A 106 -11.80 1.41 8.04
C LYS A 106 -11.40 1.81 9.46
N PHE A 107 -10.18 1.51 9.90
CA PHE A 107 -9.76 1.67 11.29
C PHE A 107 -8.80 2.83 11.50
N PHE A 108 -8.77 3.30 12.74
CA PHE A 108 -7.67 4.11 13.22
C PHE A 108 -7.18 3.66 14.58
N PHE A 109 -5.93 4.01 14.87
CA PHE A 109 -5.25 3.69 16.10
C PHE A 109 -4.60 4.94 16.67
N ILE A 110 -4.69 5.08 17.99
CA ILE A 110 -4.02 6.13 18.75
C ILE A 110 -3.37 5.52 20.00
N PHE A 111 -2.39 6.24 20.53
CA PHE A 111 -1.80 5.96 21.83
C PHE A 111 -2.23 7.05 22.79
N ASP A 112 -2.85 6.67 23.91
CA ASP A 112 -3.36 7.66 24.86
C ASP A 112 -2.25 8.34 25.68
N THR A 113 -2.63 9.39 26.40
CA THR A 113 -1.70 10.14 27.25
C THR A 113 -1.53 9.53 28.64
N GLY A 114 -2.09 8.35 28.91
CA GLY A 114 -1.96 7.65 30.19
C GLY A 114 -0.52 7.18 30.43
N THR A 115 -0.20 6.81 31.67
CA THR A 115 1.14 6.31 32.04
C THR A 115 1.58 5.13 31.19
N ASP A 116 0.61 4.32 30.75
CA ASP A 116 0.84 3.08 30.03
C ASP A 116 0.64 3.25 28.51
N SER A 117 0.35 4.46 28.03
CA SER A 117 0.08 4.78 26.62
C SER A 117 -0.87 3.79 25.94
N ASN A 118 -2.02 3.50 26.55
CA ASN A 118 -2.87 2.40 26.14
C ASN A 118 -3.27 2.54 24.67
N VAL A 119 -3.24 1.41 23.96
CA VAL A 119 -3.68 1.34 22.57
C VAL A 119 -5.20 1.54 22.52
N LYS A 120 -5.65 2.51 21.72
CA LYS A 120 -7.07 2.71 21.46
C LYS A 120 -7.35 2.66 19.97
N LEU A 121 -8.52 2.15 19.62
CA LEU A 121 -8.96 2.08 18.23
C LEU A 121 -10.35 2.67 18.02
N GLY A 122 -10.62 3.07 16.79
CA GLY A 122 -11.96 3.35 16.32
C GLY A 122 -12.06 3.18 14.81
N LEU A 123 -13.14 3.70 14.24
CA LEU A 123 -13.41 3.67 12.80
C LEU A 123 -13.21 5.04 12.15
N ASN A 124 -12.66 5.03 10.94
CA ASN A 124 -12.55 6.21 10.07
C ASN A 124 -13.87 6.53 9.37
N GLU A 125 -14.74 5.53 9.23
CA GLU A 125 -15.98 5.61 8.48
C GLU A 125 -17.16 5.21 9.35
N LYS A 126 -18.27 5.92 9.18
CA LYS A 126 -19.51 5.66 9.90
C LYS A 126 -20.10 4.32 9.45
N PRO A 127 -20.28 3.33 10.35
CA PRO A 127 -20.87 2.07 9.96
C PRO A 127 -22.38 2.22 9.70
N ALA A 128 -22.93 1.42 8.79
CA ALA A 128 -24.37 1.46 8.46
C ALA A 128 -25.27 0.96 9.61
N ALA A 129 -24.74 0.10 10.47
CA ALA A 129 -25.38 -0.46 11.66
C ALA A 129 -24.32 -0.67 12.76
N SER A 130 -24.74 -1.07 13.95
CA SER A 130 -23.78 -1.46 14.99
C SER A 130 -22.92 -2.63 14.54
N VAL A 131 -21.61 -2.52 14.72
CA VAL A 131 -20.62 -3.54 14.38
C VAL A 131 -19.79 -3.92 15.61
N ASN A 132 -19.51 -5.21 15.72
CA ASN A 132 -18.69 -5.78 16.79
C ASN A 132 -17.37 -6.23 16.18
N ILE A 133 -16.27 -5.62 16.62
CA ILE A 133 -14.93 -5.96 16.16
C ILE A 133 -14.26 -6.82 17.22
N TYR A 134 -13.77 -7.98 16.80
CA TYR A 134 -12.92 -8.83 17.62
C TYR A 134 -11.47 -8.60 17.22
N MET A 135 -10.61 -8.46 18.22
CA MET A 135 -9.19 -8.20 18.03
C MET A 135 -8.40 -9.02 19.05
N ASN A 136 -7.40 -9.73 18.54
CA ASN A 136 -6.43 -10.47 19.35
C ASN A 136 -5.15 -9.66 19.40
N MET A 137 -4.45 -9.68 20.53
CA MET A 137 -3.13 -9.07 20.70
C MET A 137 -2.15 -10.10 21.25
N GLU A 138 -0.99 -10.18 20.60
CA GLU A 138 0.21 -10.84 21.10
C GLU A 138 1.17 -9.77 21.62
N GLN A 139 1.66 -9.95 22.84
CA GLN A 139 2.51 -8.99 23.54
C GLN A 139 3.75 -9.68 24.10
N ASN A 140 4.94 -9.08 23.94
CA ASN A 140 6.17 -9.56 24.55
C ASN A 140 6.36 -8.97 25.97
N TRP A 141 5.79 -9.61 26.97
CA TRP A 141 5.89 -9.15 28.35
C TRP A 141 6.90 -9.96 29.16
N ASN A 142 7.84 -9.29 29.85
CA ASN A 142 8.83 -9.69 30.89
C ASN A 142 9.29 -11.17 31.06
N ASN A 143 8.47 -12.19 30.79
CA ASN A 143 8.79 -13.62 30.83
C ASN A 143 8.23 -14.44 29.63
N GLY A 144 7.76 -13.80 28.55
CA GLY A 144 7.29 -14.51 27.35
C GLY A 144 6.23 -13.76 26.54
N PHE A 145 5.47 -14.51 25.75
CA PHE A 145 4.34 -13.96 24.98
C PHE A 145 3.04 -14.09 25.75
N GLN A 146 2.27 -13.01 25.79
CA GLN A 146 0.91 -12.96 26.33
C GLN A 146 -0.09 -12.77 25.20
N PHE A 147 -1.26 -13.39 25.34
CA PHE A 147 -2.36 -13.30 24.39
C PHE A 147 -3.56 -12.66 25.08
N TYR A 148 -4.05 -11.56 24.50
CA TYR A 148 -5.21 -10.83 24.98
C TYR A 148 -6.26 -10.72 23.88
N GLN A 149 -7.54 -10.65 24.27
CA GLN A 149 -8.65 -10.41 23.35
C GLN A 149 -9.62 -9.38 23.94
N GLY A 150 -9.98 -8.38 23.13
CA GLY A 150 -11.10 -7.48 23.45
C GLY A 150 -10.83 -6.41 24.52
N THR A 151 -11.91 -6.03 25.23
CA THR A 151 -11.98 -4.81 26.05
C THR A 151 -12.04 -5.02 27.57
N ASN A 152 -11.98 -6.25 28.11
CA ASN A 152 -12.30 -6.49 29.52
C ASN A 152 -11.10 -6.78 30.45
N ALA A 153 -11.27 -6.33 31.70
CA ALA A 153 -10.36 -6.32 32.82
C ALA A 153 -10.24 -7.60 33.64
N THR A 154 -11.16 -8.54 33.47
CA THR A 154 -11.29 -9.68 34.39
C THR A 154 -11.28 -10.96 33.57
N ASN A 155 -10.09 -11.55 33.44
CA ASN A 155 -9.82 -12.94 33.06
C ASN A 155 -11.02 -13.72 32.46
N GLY A 156 -11.23 -13.58 31.15
CA GLY A 156 -11.88 -14.65 30.37
C GLY A 156 -13.29 -14.42 29.82
N VAL A 157 -13.66 -13.21 29.39
CA VAL A 157 -14.83 -13.06 28.50
C VAL A 157 -14.48 -12.18 27.30
N ASP A 158 -14.58 -12.76 26.11
CA ASP A 158 -14.26 -12.17 24.81
C ASP A 158 -15.26 -11.06 24.44
N ALA A 159 -15.04 -9.86 24.97
CA ALA A 159 -15.90 -8.71 24.69
C ALA A 159 -15.42 -7.96 23.43
N PRO A 160 -16.26 -7.81 22.39
CA PRO A 160 -15.89 -7.07 21.19
C PRO A 160 -15.84 -5.56 21.43
N PHE A 161 -15.12 -4.86 20.57
CA PHE A 161 -15.26 -3.40 20.42
C PHE A 161 -16.57 -3.13 19.68
N THR A 162 -17.52 -2.48 20.33
CA THR A 162 -18.84 -2.21 19.76
C THR A 162 -18.89 -0.79 19.22
N PHE A 163 -18.94 -0.64 17.90
CA PHE A 163 -19.08 0.65 17.23
C PHE A 163 -20.48 0.80 16.62
N THR A 164 -21.11 1.94 16.88
CA THR A 164 -22.43 2.32 16.41
C THR A 164 -22.32 3.53 15.48
N THR A 165 -23.43 3.94 14.90
CA THR A 165 -23.52 5.17 14.08
C THR A 165 -23.16 6.46 14.84
N SER A 166 -23.06 6.42 16.17
CA SER A 166 -22.83 7.59 17.03
C SER A 166 -21.50 7.59 17.79
N ASN A 167 -20.81 6.46 17.89
CA ASN A 167 -19.54 6.36 18.64
C ASN A 167 -18.38 5.81 17.80
N TYR A 168 -18.58 5.60 16.49
CA TYR A 168 -17.60 4.95 15.63
C TYR A 168 -16.25 5.65 15.60
N ASP A 169 -16.24 6.98 15.72
CA ASP A 169 -15.05 7.83 15.70
C ASP A 169 -14.47 8.09 17.10
N VAL A 170 -15.10 7.56 18.15
CA VAL A 170 -14.63 7.64 19.53
C VAL A 170 -13.73 6.45 19.82
N ALA A 171 -12.47 6.74 20.14
CA ALA A 171 -11.47 5.69 20.39
C ALA A 171 -11.82 4.88 21.65
N GLN A 172 -11.90 3.56 21.50
CA GLN A 172 -12.11 2.60 22.57
C GLN A 172 -10.79 1.93 22.95
N GLU A 173 -10.56 1.78 24.25
CA GLU A 173 -9.31 1.23 24.78
C GLU A 173 -9.25 -0.28 24.64
N PHE A 174 -8.13 -0.79 24.12
CA PHE A 174 -7.78 -2.19 24.27
C PHE A 174 -7.23 -2.39 25.68
N LYS A 175 -8.02 -3.06 26.52
CA LYS A 175 -7.73 -3.15 27.94
C LYS A 175 -6.54 -4.10 28.16
N SER A 176 -5.53 -3.63 28.90
CA SER A 176 -4.24 -4.33 29.12
C SER A 176 -3.29 -4.32 27.92
N ALA A 177 -3.60 -3.62 26.82
CA ALA A 177 -2.62 -3.30 25.77
C ALA A 177 -1.79 -2.08 26.17
N ARG A 178 -1.01 -2.26 27.24
CA ARG A 178 -0.01 -1.28 27.65
C ARG A 178 1.11 -1.25 26.63
N LEU A 179 1.75 -0.09 26.53
CA LEU A 179 2.94 0.13 25.72
C LEU A 179 4.05 0.61 26.65
N ASP A 180 4.75 -0.35 27.24
CA ASP A 180 5.97 -0.11 27.98
C ASP A 180 7.17 0.06 27.03
N SER A 181 8.27 0.59 27.58
CA SER A 181 9.52 0.72 26.84
C SER A 181 10.01 -0.67 26.40
N TYR A 182 10.39 -0.77 25.12
CA TYR A 182 10.88 -1.98 24.46
C TYR A 182 9.84 -3.08 24.26
N GLU A 183 8.56 -2.73 24.39
CA GLU A 183 7.43 -3.62 24.17
C GLU A 183 6.93 -3.56 22.71
N GLN A 184 6.66 -4.74 22.18
CA GLN A 184 6.06 -5.03 20.89
C GLN A 184 4.69 -5.67 21.09
N ASN A 185 3.67 -5.04 20.49
CA ASN A 185 2.32 -5.57 20.42
C ASN A 185 1.97 -5.88 18.96
N VAL A 186 1.49 -7.09 18.69
CA VAL A 186 0.99 -7.49 17.37
C VAL A 186 -0.49 -7.83 17.50
N MET A 187 -1.33 -7.07 16.82
CA MET A 187 -2.77 -7.26 16.86
C MET A 187 -3.30 -7.74 15.53
N THR A 188 -4.25 -8.69 15.56
CA THR A 188 -4.94 -9.20 14.37
C THR A 188 -6.45 -9.05 14.53
N PHE A 189 -7.11 -8.55 13.50
CA PHE A 189 -8.53 -8.22 13.52
C PHE A 189 -9.09 -8.11 12.10
N GLN A 190 -10.41 -8.07 12.00
CA GLN A 190 -11.14 -7.99 10.75
C GLN A 190 -12.40 -7.15 10.95
N TYR A 191 -12.77 -6.39 9.93
CA TYR A 191 -14.07 -5.74 9.90
C TYR A 191 -15.16 -6.77 9.52
N PRO A 192 -16.27 -6.89 10.26
CA PRO A 192 -17.30 -7.88 9.98
C PRO A 192 -17.84 -7.79 8.55
N GLY A 193 -17.76 -8.91 7.83
CA GLY A 193 -18.25 -9.02 6.45
C GLY A 193 -17.28 -8.54 5.36
N ASP A 194 -16.12 -7.97 5.73
CA ASP A 194 -15.07 -7.65 4.76
C ASP A 194 -14.22 -8.89 4.46
N ALA A 195 -13.61 -8.94 3.27
CA ALA A 195 -12.62 -9.97 2.95
C ALA A 195 -11.24 -9.67 3.57
N ASP A 196 -10.99 -8.41 3.93
CA ASP A 196 -9.70 -7.94 4.37
C ASP A 196 -9.38 -8.34 5.81
N ILE A 197 -8.16 -8.82 6.05
CA ILE A 197 -7.62 -9.05 7.40
C ILE A 197 -6.61 -7.95 7.71
N TYR A 198 -6.61 -7.47 8.95
CA TYR A 198 -5.72 -6.42 9.39
C TYR A 198 -4.71 -6.96 10.40
N ARG A 199 -3.47 -6.52 10.28
CA ARG A 199 -2.43 -6.69 11.30
C ARG A 199 -1.86 -5.34 11.70
N LEU A 200 -1.92 -5.02 12.99
CA LEU A 200 -1.28 -3.85 13.57
C LEU A 200 -0.06 -4.29 14.37
N THR A 201 1.11 -3.81 14.01
CA THR A 201 2.34 -3.99 14.78
C THR A 201 2.71 -2.67 15.41
N ILE A 202 2.91 -2.67 16.72
CA ILE A 202 3.32 -1.49 17.47
C ILE A 202 4.60 -1.81 18.24
N TYR A 203 5.50 -0.85 18.29
CA TYR A 203 6.72 -0.91 19.07
C TYR A 203 7.02 0.44 19.69
N LYS A 204 7.36 0.45 20.98
CA LYS A 204 7.82 1.66 21.69
C LYS A 204 9.26 1.46 22.14
N VAL A 205 10.14 2.39 21.79
CA VAL A 205 11.56 2.34 22.17
C VAL A 205 11.92 3.55 23.01
N GLN A 206 12.58 3.33 24.14
CA GLN A 206 13.21 4.39 24.88
C GLN A 206 14.69 4.50 24.49
N HIS A 207 15.08 5.60 23.85
CA HIS A 207 16.46 5.84 23.44
C HIS A 207 17.30 6.45 24.57
N THR A 208 16.68 7.34 25.36
CA THR A 208 17.31 8.00 26.51
C THR A 208 16.29 8.19 27.63
N GLY A 209 16.68 8.80 28.75
CA GLY A 209 15.75 9.09 29.86
C GLY A 209 14.51 9.93 29.48
N THR A 210 14.55 10.67 28.37
CA THR A 210 13.49 11.59 27.93
C THR A 210 13.27 11.56 26.42
N SER A 211 13.56 10.44 25.75
CA SER A 211 13.35 10.30 24.31
C SER A 211 12.77 8.93 24.00
N TYR A 212 11.58 8.93 23.41
CA TYR A 212 10.77 7.76 23.13
C TYR A 212 10.33 7.78 21.68
N ASP A 213 10.57 6.70 20.96
CA ASP A 213 10.04 6.50 19.62
C ASP A 213 8.82 5.58 19.69
N PHE A 214 7.73 6.03 19.10
CA PHE A 214 6.53 5.24 18.89
C PHE A 214 6.49 4.87 17.41
N VAL A 215 6.49 3.57 17.14
CA VAL A 215 6.46 3.00 15.80
C VAL A 215 5.20 2.17 15.71
N SER A 216 4.39 2.42 14.69
CA SER A 216 3.24 1.58 14.38
C SER A 216 3.13 1.36 12.89
N ALA A 217 2.77 0.14 12.51
CA ALA A 217 2.52 -0.26 11.14
C ALA A 217 1.24 -1.09 11.11
N CYS A 218 0.28 -0.68 10.28
CA CYS A 218 -0.92 -1.44 10.00
C CYS A 218 -0.89 -1.94 8.57
N GLU A 219 -1.09 -3.24 8.43
CA GLU A 219 -1.15 -3.94 7.16
C GLU A 219 -2.57 -4.46 6.95
N LYS A 220 -3.13 -4.19 5.78
CA LYS A 220 -4.39 -4.73 5.30
C LYS A 220 -4.05 -5.76 4.22
N PHE A 221 -4.50 -7.00 4.39
CA PHE A 221 -4.33 -8.13 3.47
C PHE A 221 -5.68 -8.52 2.90
#